data_AF-A0A813JPA3-F1
#
_entry.id   AF-A0A813JPA3-F1
#
_cell.length_a   1.000
_cell.length_b   1.000
_cell.length_c   1.000
_cell.angle_alpha   90.00
_cell.angle_beta   90.00
_cell.angle_gamma   90.00
#
_symmetry.space_group_name_H-M   'P 1'
#
loop_
_entity.id
_entity.type
_entity.pdbx_description
1 polymer ?
#
loop_
_entity_poly.entity_id
_entity_poly.type
_entity_poly.pdbx_seq_one_letter_code
_entity_poly.pdbx_strand_id
1 'polypeptide(L)'
;MVKPLPQVLGQLGAGEKVSELGAPPLAGARLEELGSLLAVNGCGSTPAAADEHLLALFQSLALGAEAERLHALARPAQDSIAKRNRRKTYLEPHSCEEWLGRSRAFAARCDKLTFLSCEALYSALAMQHYLELDVADLRLLPAQRRSSDSYTDGVNDQFLLDATRGRFTVMGEVFHYAEATKAGESEVDFVSRLLNAVRAATLPALLAPVTLAMSQSGLAALERASLCIAAVSGGSQRVDYTLELEPGQPGAVRVSLQLLRQGFQEYLLSGTPDEDIDDAPRRSDRESWLKKAATVVLGPGGDVDVVHLEETVDVCHQGRRLPSSDFFQDPPAASAAVAASRPEPTPRCLSGARGCARRLCRRLAAETRHTDLRESGIARVA
;
A
#
# COMPACT_ATOMS: atom_id res chain seq x y z
N MET A 1 -37.81 -41.82 40.24
CA MET A 1 -36.42 -41.96 40.74
C MET A 1 -35.59 -42.68 39.68
N VAL A 2 -34.48 -42.06 39.30
CA VAL A 2 -33.21 -42.64 38.79
C VAL A 2 -33.22 -43.49 37.49
N LYS A 3 -32.44 -43.00 36.51
CA LYS A 3 -31.91 -43.61 35.27
C LYS A 3 -31.18 -44.95 35.51
N PRO A 4 -31.02 -45.84 34.49
CA PRO A 4 -29.86 -45.76 33.58
C PRO A 4 -30.09 -46.14 32.10
N LEU A 5 -29.21 -45.59 31.25
CA LEU A 5 -28.80 -45.99 29.88
C LEU A 5 -27.84 -47.21 29.96
N PRO A 6 -27.48 -48.00 28.89
CA PRO A 6 -26.91 -47.49 27.63
C PRO A 6 -26.99 -48.36 26.31
N GLN A 7 -26.38 -47.80 25.25
CA GLN A 7 -25.71 -48.40 24.04
C GLN A 7 -26.56 -49.07 22.94
N VAL A 8 -26.63 -48.60 21.68
CA VAL A 8 -25.63 -48.27 20.60
C VAL A 8 -25.10 -49.51 19.86
N LEU A 9 -25.51 -49.66 18.59
CA LEU A 9 -24.71 -50.16 17.46
C LEU A 9 -25.47 -49.90 16.15
N GLY A 10 -24.95 -49.00 15.31
CA GLY A 10 -25.45 -48.66 13.98
C GLY A 10 -24.27 -48.23 13.11
N GLN A 11 -24.14 -48.87 11.95
CA GLN A 11 -22.92 -49.10 11.20
C GLN A 11 -22.43 -47.90 10.37
N LEU A 12 -21.10 -47.90 10.22
CA LEU A 12 -20.26 -47.25 9.21
C LEU A 12 -20.60 -47.80 7.80
N GLY A 13 -20.37 -47.14 6.68
CA GLY A 13 -19.73 -45.86 6.43
C GLY A 13 -19.85 -45.53 4.93
N ALA A 14 -20.15 -44.28 4.62
CA ALA A 14 -20.07 -43.70 3.29
C ALA A 14 -18.71 -43.01 3.15
N GLY A 15 -18.10 -43.14 1.97
CA GLY A 15 -16.89 -42.42 1.61
C GLY A 15 -17.21 -40.97 1.26
N GLU A 16 -16.37 -40.08 1.75
CA GLU A 16 -16.11 -38.79 1.11
C GLU A 16 -14.69 -38.35 1.49
N LYS A 17 -13.79 -38.36 0.50
CA LYS A 17 -12.47 -37.74 0.62
C LYS A 17 -12.66 -36.24 0.37
N VAL A 18 -12.75 -35.47 1.44
CA VAL A 18 -12.54 -34.02 1.39
C VAL A 18 -11.07 -33.76 1.72
N SER A 19 -10.33 -33.29 0.72
CA SER A 19 -8.97 -32.76 0.90
C SER A 19 -9.05 -31.37 1.50
N GLU A 20 -9.17 -31.29 2.83
CA GLU A 20 -8.86 -30.07 3.59
C GLU A 20 -7.33 -29.95 3.73
N LEU A 21 -6.70 -29.27 2.78
CA LEU A 21 -5.40 -28.64 3.04
C LEU A 21 -5.65 -27.36 3.83
N GLY A 22 -5.81 -27.52 5.15
CA GLY A 22 -5.81 -26.42 6.10
C GLY A 22 -4.47 -25.69 6.01
N ALA A 23 -4.49 -24.45 5.52
CA ALA A 23 -3.40 -23.53 5.77
C ALA A 23 -3.26 -23.38 7.29
N PRO A 24 -2.06 -23.51 7.87
CA PRO A 24 -1.88 -23.39 9.31
C PRO A 24 -2.37 -22.01 9.77
N PRO A 25 -3.01 -21.91 10.95
CA PRO A 25 -3.37 -20.63 11.52
C PRO A 25 -2.07 -19.84 11.74
N LEU A 26 -1.89 -18.77 10.98
CA LEU A 26 -0.86 -17.76 11.24
C LEU A 26 -1.15 -17.15 12.61
N ALA A 27 -0.52 -17.72 13.63
CA ALA A 27 -0.58 -17.26 15.00
C ALA A 27 0.01 -15.83 15.07
N GLY A 28 -0.86 -14.83 15.14
CA GLY A 28 -0.54 -13.41 15.22
C GLY A 28 0.12 -12.94 16.52
N ALA A 29 0.79 -13.84 17.26
CA ALA A 29 1.33 -13.55 18.60
C ALA A 29 2.87 -13.64 18.71
N ARG A 30 3.62 -13.69 17.60
CA ARG A 30 5.09 -13.80 17.62
C ARG A 30 5.87 -12.77 16.80
N LEU A 31 5.19 -11.80 16.19
CA LEU A 31 5.86 -10.75 15.41
C LEU A 31 6.39 -9.60 16.30
N GLU A 32 5.77 -9.32 17.43
CA GLU A 32 6.25 -8.25 18.33
C GLU A 32 7.58 -8.60 19.02
N GLU A 33 7.78 -9.85 19.44
CA GLU A 33 9.02 -10.30 20.11
C GLU A 33 10.24 -10.38 19.16
N LEU A 34 10.00 -10.68 17.88
CA LEU A 34 11.07 -10.72 16.86
C LEU A 34 11.50 -9.32 16.40
N GLY A 35 10.60 -8.32 16.46
CA GLY A 35 10.94 -6.92 16.21
C GLY A 35 11.93 -6.34 17.23
N SER A 36 11.81 -6.73 18.50
CA SER A 36 12.69 -6.22 19.57
C SER A 36 14.13 -6.74 19.50
N LEU A 37 14.38 -7.92 18.93
CA LEU A 37 15.74 -8.48 18.81
C LEU A 37 16.52 -7.94 17.61
N LEU A 38 15.83 -7.47 16.56
CA LEU A 38 16.46 -6.86 15.38
C LEU A 38 16.75 -5.36 15.58
N ALA A 39 16.17 -4.72 16.59
CA ALA A 39 16.41 -3.31 16.94
C ALA A 39 17.84 -3.02 17.45
N VAL A 40 18.65 -4.05 17.75
CA VAL A 40 19.99 -3.88 18.34
C VAL A 40 21.03 -3.36 17.33
N ASN A 41 20.76 -3.43 16.02
CA ASN A 41 21.58 -2.80 14.98
C ASN A 41 20.92 -1.55 14.37
N GLY A 42 19.86 -1.03 15.00
CA GLY A 42 19.21 0.19 14.55
C GLY A 42 20.18 1.36 14.64
N CYS A 43 20.63 1.86 13.48
CA CYS A 43 21.23 3.17 13.37
C CYS A 43 20.16 4.18 13.80
N GLY A 44 20.07 4.46 15.10
CA GLY A 44 18.99 5.23 15.69
C GLY A 44 18.77 6.51 14.90
N SER A 45 17.57 6.67 14.37
CA SER A 45 17.25 7.82 13.53
C SER A 45 17.26 9.07 14.39
N THR A 46 18.24 9.93 14.12
CA THR A 46 18.33 11.22 14.78
C THR A 46 17.37 12.21 14.12
N PRO A 47 16.93 13.28 14.82
CA PRO A 47 16.18 14.36 14.20
C PRO A 47 16.87 14.94 12.95
N ALA A 48 18.21 14.94 12.93
CA ALA A 48 18.99 15.35 11.77
C ALA A 48 18.82 14.40 10.58
N ALA A 49 18.80 13.08 10.81
CA ALA A 49 18.54 12.10 9.77
C ALA A 49 17.12 12.25 9.18
N ALA A 50 16.12 12.51 10.02
CA ALA A 50 14.76 12.78 9.55
C ALA A 50 14.69 14.03 8.66
N ASP A 51 15.35 15.13 9.04
CA ASP A 51 15.39 16.35 8.23
C ASP A 51 16.10 16.12 6.88
N GLU A 52 17.20 15.36 6.88
CA GLU A 52 17.91 15.00 5.65
C GLU A 52 17.02 14.19 4.69
N HIS A 53 16.31 13.18 5.20
CA HIS A 53 15.36 12.41 4.40
C HIS A 53 14.20 13.26 3.88
N LEU A 54 13.69 14.20 4.68
CA LEU A 54 12.64 15.12 4.24
C LEU A 54 13.14 16.02 3.11
N LEU A 55 14.33 16.58 3.22
CA LEU A 55 14.93 17.39 2.16
C LEU A 55 15.11 16.58 0.86
N ALA A 56 15.63 15.35 0.97
CA ALA A 56 15.80 14.47 -0.17
C ALA A 56 14.46 14.06 -0.81
N LEU A 57 13.44 13.76 0.02
CA LEU A 57 12.07 13.46 -0.42
C LEU A 57 11.49 14.64 -1.21
N PHE A 58 11.52 15.86 -0.67
CA PHE A 58 10.94 17.03 -1.32
C PHE A 58 11.70 17.42 -2.60
N GLN A 59 13.02 17.26 -2.62
CA GLN A 59 13.81 17.40 -3.84
C GLN A 59 13.37 16.39 -4.92
N SER A 60 13.21 15.12 -4.54
CA SER A 60 12.72 14.06 -5.43
C SER A 60 11.31 14.37 -5.95
N LEU A 61 10.40 14.82 -5.09
CA LEU A 61 9.04 15.21 -5.46
C LEU A 61 9.02 16.39 -6.44
N ALA A 62 9.87 17.40 -6.24
CA ALA A 62 10.00 18.54 -7.15
C ALA A 62 10.53 18.11 -8.53
N LEU A 63 11.56 17.27 -8.59
CA LEU A 63 12.08 16.71 -9.84
C LEU A 63 11.02 15.87 -10.57
N GLY A 64 10.29 15.03 -9.83
CA GLY A 64 9.18 14.24 -10.36
C GLY A 64 8.06 15.11 -10.91
N ALA A 65 7.69 16.18 -10.20
CA ALA A 65 6.68 17.13 -10.64
C ALA A 65 7.10 17.86 -11.93
N GLU A 66 8.38 18.23 -12.06
CA GLU A 66 8.88 18.88 -13.27
C GLU A 66 8.87 17.93 -14.47
N ALA A 67 9.31 16.67 -14.30
CA ALA A 67 9.23 15.65 -15.33
C ALA A 67 7.78 15.39 -15.78
N GLU A 68 6.84 15.30 -14.84
CA GLU A 68 5.41 15.16 -15.15
C GLU A 68 4.85 16.41 -15.86
N ARG A 69 5.30 17.62 -15.51
CA ARG A 69 4.90 18.86 -16.19
C ARG A 69 5.33 18.84 -17.65
N LEU A 70 6.57 18.47 -17.94
CA LEU A 70 7.08 18.35 -19.31
C LEU A 70 6.32 17.27 -20.11
N HIS A 71 6.03 16.12 -19.50
CA HIS A 71 5.23 15.08 -20.14
C HIS A 71 3.78 15.54 -20.41
N ALA A 72 3.18 16.34 -19.51
CA ALA A 72 1.83 16.89 -19.68
C ALA A 72 1.75 17.88 -20.85
N LEU A 73 2.82 18.64 -21.13
CA LEU A 73 2.89 19.52 -22.32
C LEU A 73 2.78 18.72 -23.61
N ALA A 74 3.34 17.51 -23.65
CA ALA A 74 3.23 16.62 -24.82
C ALA A 74 1.85 15.94 -24.93
N ARG A 75 1.08 15.86 -23.83
CA ARG A 75 -0.20 15.12 -23.75
C ARG A 75 -1.25 15.85 -22.88
N PRO A 76 -1.71 17.04 -23.29
CA PRO A 76 -2.56 17.89 -22.44
C PRO A 76 -3.91 17.24 -22.07
N ALA A 77 -4.48 16.39 -22.94
CA ALA A 77 -5.75 15.71 -22.68
C ALA A 77 -5.70 14.73 -21.49
N GLN A 78 -4.51 14.32 -21.03
CA GLN A 78 -4.34 13.39 -19.90
C GLN A 78 -4.03 14.11 -18.57
N ASP A 79 -3.96 15.44 -18.60
CA ASP A 79 -3.59 16.28 -17.46
C ASP A 79 -4.83 16.77 -16.71
N SER A 80 -5.30 15.96 -15.75
CA SER A 80 -6.41 16.35 -14.89
C SER A 80 -6.04 17.53 -13.98
N ILE A 81 -7.05 18.28 -13.54
CA ILE A 81 -6.89 19.39 -12.59
C ILE A 81 -6.15 18.93 -11.33
N ALA A 82 -6.53 17.78 -10.78
CA ALA A 82 -5.87 17.18 -9.61
C ALA A 82 -4.37 16.96 -9.81
N LYS A 83 -3.96 16.37 -10.95
CA LYS A 83 -2.53 16.18 -11.26
C LYS A 83 -1.79 17.51 -11.36
N ARG A 84 -2.40 18.51 -11.98
CA ARG A 84 -1.82 19.85 -12.09
C ARG A 84 -1.64 20.51 -10.73
N ASN A 85 -2.65 20.47 -9.88
CA ASN A 85 -2.58 21.01 -8.52
C ASN A 85 -1.53 20.28 -7.69
N ARG A 86 -1.44 18.96 -7.81
CA ARG A 86 -0.40 18.16 -7.15
C ARG A 86 1.00 18.55 -7.59
N ARG A 87 1.26 18.75 -8.89
CA ARG A 87 2.56 19.23 -9.37
C ARG A 87 2.88 20.63 -8.86
N LYS A 88 1.88 21.52 -8.89
CA LYS A 88 2.00 22.91 -8.41
C LYS A 88 2.49 22.95 -6.95
N THR A 89 2.02 22.04 -6.09
CA THR A 89 2.50 21.92 -4.71
C THR A 89 4.02 21.77 -4.57
N TYR A 90 4.68 21.08 -5.50
CA TYR A 90 6.13 20.86 -5.43
C TYR A 90 6.95 21.83 -6.28
N LEU A 91 6.31 22.47 -7.28
CA LEU A 91 6.96 23.42 -8.17
C LEU A 91 6.92 24.86 -7.64
N GLU A 92 5.95 25.18 -6.77
CA GLU A 92 5.86 26.50 -6.14
C GLU A 92 6.67 26.53 -4.83
N PRO A 93 7.68 27.42 -4.69
CA PRO A 93 8.56 27.43 -3.52
C PRO A 93 7.81 27.54 -2.19
N HIS A 94 6.82 28.44 -2.12
CA HIS A 94 6.06 28.66 -0.89
C HIS A 94 5.23 27.44 -0.48
N SER A 95 4.56 26.79 -1.44
CA SER A 95 3.79 25.57 -1.13
C SER A 95 4.72 24.44 -0.72
N CYS A 96 5.85 24.28 -1.41
CA CYS A 96 6.86 23.26 -1.08
C CYS A 96 7.39 23.45 0.36
N GLU A 97 7.73 24.69 0.73
CA GLU A 97 8.20 25.03 2.08
C GLU A 97 7.14 24.79 3.16
N GLU A 98 5.88 25.13 2.89
CA GLU A 98 4.76 24.85 3.80
C GLU A 98 4.64 23.34 4.09
N TRP A 99 4.62 22.51 3.04
CA TRP A 99 4.49 21.06 3.18
C TRP A 99 5.71 20.40 3.82
N LEU A 100 6.91 20.92 3.54
CA LEU A 100 8.14 20.50 4.22
C LEU A 100 8.06 20.84 5.72
N GLY A 101 7.59 22.04 6.07
CA GLY A 101 7.38 22.47 7.45
C GLY A 101 6.39 21.56 8.20
N ARG A 102 5.29 21.16 7.56
CA ARG A 102 4.34 20.19 8.13
C ARG A 102 4.96 18.82 8.38
N SER A 103 5.74 18.33 7.41
CA SER A 103 6.43 17.04 7.52
C SER A 103 7.50 17.05 8.62
N ARG A 104 8.17 18.19 8.84
CA ARG A 104 9.08 18.41 9.97
C ARG A 104 8.34 18.41 11.31
N ALA A 105 7.19 19.08 11.38
CA ALA A 105 6.36 19.08 12.58
C ALA A 105 5.87 17.66 12.94
N PHE A 106 5.62 16.80 11.95
CA PHE A 106 5.39 15.37 12.15
C PHE A 106 6.60 14.65 12.71
N ALA A 107 7.76 14.79 12.05
CA ALA A 107 8.98 14.13 12.48
C ALA A 107 9.36 14.50 13.93
N ALA A 108 9.10 15.75 14.33
CA ALA A 108 9.36 16.23 15.68
C ALA A 108 8.41 15.68 16.76
N ARG A 109 7.16 15.35 16.41
CA ARG A 109 6.14 14.86 17.37
C ARG A 109 6.05 13.33 17.48
N CYS A 110 6.48 12.60 16.44
CA CYS A 110 6.38 11.15 16.38
C CYS A 110 7.66 10.48 16.91
N ASP A 111 7.72 10.24 18.21
CA ASP A 111 8.84 9.57 18.89
C ASP A 111 9.16 8.17 18.34
N LYS A 112 8.14 7.45 17.87
CA LYS A 112 8.25 6.10 17.27
C LYS A 112 9.15 6.06 16.04
N LEU A 113 9.36 7.18 15.34
CA LEU A 113 10.24 7.24 14.18
C LEU A 113 11.71 6.94 14.53
N THR A 114 12.12 7.20 15.78
CA THR A 114 13.51 7.01 16.27
C THR A 114 14.00 5.56 16.25
N PHE A 115 13.06 4.60 16.16
CA PHE A 115 13.33 3.16 16.15
C PHE A 115 13.33 2.55 14.74
N LEU A 116 13.03 3.33 13.71
CA LEU A 116 12.97 2.85 12.33
C LEU A 116 14.37 2.76 11.70
N SER A 117 14.56 1.82 10.77
CA SER A 117 15.73 1.84 9.89
C SER A 117 15.69 3.08 8.99
N CYS A 118 16.81 3.40 8.35
CA CYS A 118 16.93 4.50 7.39
C CYS A 118 15.84 4.43 6.29
N GLU A 119 15.67 3.24 5.71
CA GLU A 119 14.70 2.94 4.66
C GLU A 119 13.26 3.07 5.18
N ALA A 120 12.97 2.46 6.32
CA ALA A 120 11.64 2.51 6.93
C ALA A 120 11.27 3.93 7.36
N LEU A 121 12.22 4.72 7.85
CA LEU A 121 12.03 6.13 8.16
C LEU A 121 11.68 6.94 6.92
N TYR A 122 12.45 6.80 5.83
CA TYR A 122 12.17 7.50 4.57
C TYR A 122 10.77 7.16 4.06
N SER A 123 10.42 5.87 4.02
CA SER A 123 9.09 5.43 3.59
C SER A 123 7.98 5.93 4.52
N ALA A 124 8.18 5.93 5.85
CA ALA A 124 7.19 6.46 6.79
C ALA A 124 6.96 7.97 6.56
N LEU A 125 8.02 8.76 6.39
CA LEU A 125 7.93 10.20 6.08
C LEU A 125 7.24 10.46 4.73
N ALA A 126 7.54 9.64 3.70
CA ALA A 126 6.89 9.75 2.40
C ALA A 126 5.39 9.41 2.48
N MET A 127 5.04 8.33 3.17
CA MET A 127 3.65 7.91 3.36
C MET A 127 2.87 8.95 4.14
N GLN A 128 3.45 9.46 5.24
CA GLN A 128 2.90 10.55 6.03
C GLN A 128 2.53 11.74 5.15
N HIS A 129 3.49 12.23 4.37
CA HIS A 129 3.29 13.37 3.49
C HIS A 129 2.14 13.13 2.50
N TYR A 130 2.07 11.94 1.88
CA TYR A 130 0.98 11.63 0.95
C TYR A 130 -0.39 11.58 1.62
N LEU A 131 -0.49 11.00 2.82
CA LEU A 131 -1.76 10.94 3.55
C LEU A 131 -2.19 12.32 4.04
N GLU A 132 -1.27 13.15 4.55
CA GLU A 132 -1.61 14.52 4.94
C GLU A 132 -2.09 15.36 3.75
N LEU A 133 -1.50 15.15 2.56
CA LEU A 133 -1.92 15.80 1.32
C LEU A 133 -3.36 15.41 0.97
N ASP A 134 -3.66 14.11 1.03
CA ASP A 134 -4.97 13.56 0.70
C ASP A 134 -6.04 13.98 1.75
N VAL A 135 -5.68 14.05 3.04
CA VAL A 135 -6.56 14.56 4.11
C VAL A 135 -6.80 16.06 3.99
N ALA A 136 -5.79 16.85 3.62
CA ALA A 136 -5.96 18.28 3.41
C ALA A 136 -6.93 18.60 2.26
N ASP A 137 -6.97 17.77 1.23
CA ASP A 137 -7.88 17.90 0.09
C ASP A 137 -9.37 17.77 0.47
N LEU A 138 -9.68 17.11 1.58
CA LEU A 138 -11.05 17.00 2.11
C LEU A 138 -11.67 18.38 2.41
N ARG A 139 -10.81 19.35 2.77
CA ARG A 139 -11.21 20.72 3.12
C ARG A 139 -11.22 21.66 1.91
N LEU A 140 -10.78 21.18 0.75
CA LEU A 140 -10.65 21.97 -0.46
C LEU A 140 -11.85 21.80 -1.40
N LEU A 141 -12.15 22.87 -2.15
CA LEU A 141 -13.08 22.81 -3.26
C LEU A 141 -12.55 21.86 -4.35
N PRO A 142 -13.41 21.18 -5.11
CA PRO A 142 -12.98 20.22 -6.13
C PRO A 142 -11.93 20.74 -7.13
N ALA A 143 -12.00 22.01 -7.53
CA ALA A 143 -11.04 22.63 -8.45
C ALA A 143 -9.63 22.84 -7.85
N GLN A 144 -9.49 22.77 -6.53
CA GLN A 144 -8.25 22.97 -5.78
C GLN A 144 -7.63 21.66 -5.29
N ARG A 145 -8.38 20.55 -5.31
CA ARG A 145 -7.90 19.24 -4.86
C ARG A 145 -6.73 18.76 -5.71
N ARG A 146 -5.86 17.96 -5.09
CA ARG A 146 -4.65 17.34 -5.64
C ARG A 146 -4.84 15.84 -5.89
N SER A 147 -5.84 15.25 -5.24
CA SER A 147 -6.41 13.93 -5.47
C SER A 147 -7.67 14.01 -6.33
N SER A 148 -7.97 12.91 -7.02
CA SER A 148 -9.23 12.74 -7.78
C SER A 148 -10.28 11.95 -6.99
N ASP A 149 -10.02 11.69 -5.71
CA ASP A 149 -10.92 10.93 -4.85
C ASP A 149 -12.24 11.67 -4.64
N SER A 150 -13.32 10.89 -4.66
CA SER A 150 -14.69 11.34 -4.42
C SER A 150 -15.22 10.77 -3.10
N TYR A 151 -16.23 11.46 -2.56
CA TYR A 151 -16.78 11.17 -1.25
C TYR A 151 -18.29 11.31 -1.26
N THR A 152 -18.96 10.32 -0.68
CA THR A 152 -20.41 10.27 -0.47
C THR A 152 -20.68 10.18 1.03
N ASP A 153 -21.43 11.14 1.60
CA ASP A 153 -21.75 11.19 3.03
C ASP A 153 -20.54 11.07 3.98
N GLY A 154 -19.42 11.70 3.59
CA GLY A 154 -18.17 11.66 4.34
C GLY A 154 -17.39 10.34 4.23
N VAL A 155 -17.82 9.42 3.37
CA VAL A 155 -17.15 8.15 3.08
C VAL A 155 -16.42 8.25 1.75
N ASN A 156 -15.16 7.83 1.70
CA ASN A 156 -14.40 7.75 0.45
C ASN A 156 -15.04 6.72 -0.50
N ASP A 157 -15.34 7.08 -1.75
CA ASP A 157 -16.06 6.16 -2.66
C ASP A 157 -15.22 4.93 -3.02
N GLN A 158 -13.88 5.03 -3.00
CA GLN A 158 -12.99 3.90 -3.25
C GLN A 158 -13.06 2.86 -2.12
N PHE A 159 -13.31 3.28 -0.88
CA PHE A 159 -13.59 2.36 0.24
C PHE A 159 -14.81 1.48 -0.06
N LEU A 160 -15.89 2.06 -0.59
CA LEU A 160 -17.11 1.31 -0.93
C LEU A 160 -16.84 0.27 -2.03
N LEU A 161 -16.01 0.62 -3.02
CA LEU A 161 -15.58 -0.31 -4.09
C LEU A 161 -14.66 -1.42 -3.58
N ASP A 162 -13.90 -1.16 -2.52
CA ASP A 162 -12.94 -2.11 -1.94
C ASP A 162 -13.53 -2.99 -0.84
N ALA A 163 -14.69 -2.61 -0.28
CA ALA A 163 -15.37 -3.34 0.78
C ALA A 163 -15.54 -4.84 0.48
N THR A 164 -15.88 -5.19 -0.77
CA THR A 164 -16.07 -6.58 -1.20
C THR A 164 -14.79 -7.31 -1.60
N ARG A 165 -13.66 -6.60 -1.68
CA ARG A 165 -12.36 -7.13 -2.16
C ARG A 165 -11.34 -7.35 -1.06
N GLY A 166 -11.46 -6.60 0.04
CA GLY A 166 -10.59 -6.69 1.20
C GLY A 166 -11.16 -7.54 2.32
N ARG A 167 -10.31 -7.79 3.33
CA ARG A 167 -10.73 -8.25 4.65
C ARG A 167 -10.57 -7.10 5.63
N PHE A 168 -11.63 -6.79 6.37
CA PHE A 168 -11.65 -5.68 7.32
C PHE A 168 -11.81 -6.24 8.74
N THR A 169 -11.08 -5.69 9.70
CA THR A 169 -11.25 -5.96 11.13
C THR A 169 -11.57 -4.64 11.82
N VAL A 170 -12.80 -4.45 12.26
CA VAL A 170 -13.23 -3.20 12.91
C VAL A 170 -13.58 -3.52 14.37
N MET A 171 -12.80 -2.98 15.31
CA MET A 171 -12.99 -3.23 16.74
C MET A 171 -13.06 -4.74 17.08
N GLY A 172 -12.23 -5.54 16.41
CA GLY A 172 -12.20 -7.00 16.55
C GLY A 172 -13.25 -7.78 15.74
N GLU A 173 -14.27 -7.13 15.19
CA GLU A 173 -15.23 -7.78 14.28
C GLU A 173 -14.63 -7.91 12.87
N VAL A 174 -14.69 -9.12 12.31
CA VAL A 174 -14.15 -9.42 10.98
C VAL A 174 -15.24 -9.33 9.92
N PHE A 175 -14.96 -8.58 8.85
CA PHE A 175 -15.79 -8.45 7.66
C PHE A 175 -15.01 -8.98 6.46
N HIS A 176 -15.51 -10.05 5.85
CA HIS A 176 -14.93 -10.67 4.66
C HIS A 176 -16.04 -11.11 3.71
N TYR A 177 -16.23 -10.36 2.62
CA TYR A 177 -17.38 -10.56 1.74
C TYR A 177 -17.42 -11.97 1.11
N ALA A 178 -16.26 -12.55 0.79
CA ALA A 178 -16.18 -13.90 0.26
C ALA A 178 -16.70 -14.98 1.25
N GLU A 179 -16.70 -14.71 2.55
CA GLU A 179 -17.34 -15.56 3.56
C GLU A 179 -18.82 -15.21 3.72
N ALA A 180 -19.15 -13.92 3.76
CA ALA A 180 -20.51 -13.42 3.87
C ALA A 180 -21.45 -13.89 2.74
N THR A 181 -20.96 -13.88 1.49
CA THR A 181 -21.73 -14.33 0.33
C THR A 181 -22.05 -15.83 0.39
N LYS A 182 -21.16 -16.64 0.97
CA LYS A 182 -21.42 -18.07 1.21
C LYS A 182 -22.53 -18.28 2.24
N ALA A 183 -22.70 -17.32 3.15
CA ALA A 183 -23.80 -17.28 4.11
C ALA A 183 -25.08 -16.62 3.55
N GLY A 184 -25.09 -16.18 2.29
CA GLY A 184 -26.25 -15.57 1.64
C GLY A 184 -26.44 -14.08 1.91
N GLU A 185 -25.45 -13.38 2.48
CA GLU A 185 -25.51 -11.92 2.66
C GLU A 185 -25.34 -11.21 1.31
N SER A 186 -26.19 -10.21 1.02
CA SER A 186 -26.07 -9.40 -0.19
C SER A 186 -24.91 -8.41 -0.08
N GLU A 187 -24.38 -7.94 -1.21
CA GLU A 187 -23.34 -6.91 -1.24
C GLU A 187 -23.79 -5.63 -0.50
N VAL A 188 -25.03 -5.20 -0.70
CA VAL A 188 -25.58 -3.98 -0.09
C VAL A 188 -25.66 -4.12 1.43
N ASP A 189 -26.13 -5.26 1.92
CA ASP A 189 -26.24 -5.52 3.36
C ASP A 189 -24.85 -5.60 4.01
N PHE A 190 -23.91 -6.28 3.35
CA PHE A 190 -22.53 -6.39 3.81
C PHE A 190 -21.86 -5.01 3.91
N VAL A 191 -21.94 -4.20 2.84
CA VAL A 191 -21.33 -2.86 2.81
C VAL A 191 -21.98 -1.94 3.86
N SER A 192 -23.30 -2.00 4.01
CA SER A 192 -24.04 -1.26 5.04
C SER A 192 -23.58 -1.63 6.44
N ARG A 193 -23.44 -2.94 6.73
CA ARG A 193 -23.00 -3.45 8.03
C ARG A 193 -21.56 -3.03 8.35
N LEU A 194 -20.63 -3.19 7.40
CA LEU A 194 -19.25 -2.73 7.52
C LEU A 194 -19.19 -1.22 7.79
N LEU A 195 -19.94 -0.41 7.02
CA LEU A 195 -19.95 1.04 7.17
C LEU A 195 -20.51 1.48 8.53
N ASN A 196 -21.54 0.80 9.03
CA ASN A 196 -22.09 1.06 10.36
C ASN A 196 -21.06 0.73 11.46
N ALA A 197 -20.29 -0.35 11.32
CA ALA A 197 -19.21 -0.68 12.24
C ALA A 197 -18.10 0.39 12.22
N VAL A 198 -17.67 0.84 11.04
CA VAL A 198 -16.68 1.92 10.91
C VAL A 198 -17.19 3.22 11.53
N ARG A 199 -18.44 3.61 11.27
CA ARG A 199 -19.07 4.80 11.89
C ARG A 199 -19.17 4.70 13.40
N ALA A 200 -19.47 3.51 13.94
CA ALA A 200 -19.51 3.28 15.38
C ALA A 200 -18.12 3.36 16.02
N ALA A 201 -17.07 2.96 15.31
CA ALA A 201 -15.69 2.99 15.78
C ALA A 201 -14.99 4.35 15.63
N THR A 202 -15.59 5.33 14.93
CA THR A 202 -14.91 6.56 14.53
C THR A 202 -15.72 7.81 14.88
N LEU A 203 -15.02 8.91 15.16
CA LEU A 203 -15.67 10.21 15.25
C LEU A 203 -16.10 10.66 13.84
N PRO A 204 -17.24 11.37 13.69
CA PRO A 204 -17.72 11.82 12.38
C PRO A 204 -16.68 12.62 11.57
N ALA A 205 -15.85 13.42 12.25
CA ALA A 205 -14.79 14.20 11.62
C ALA A 205 -13.64 13.34 11.06
N LEU A 206 -13.49 12.09 11.53
CA LEU A 206 -12.46 11.14 11.09
C LEU A 206 -12.96 10.13 10.08
N LEU A 207 -14.26 10.08 9.78
CA LEU A 207 -14.83 9.10 8.85
C LEU A 207 -14.18 9.15 7.47
N ALA A 208 -13.98 10.35 6.92
CA ALA A 208 -13.35 10.52 5.61
C ALA A 208 -11.86 10.11 5.62
N PRO A 209 -11.01 10.60 6.56
CA PRO A 209 -9.63 10.13 6.69
C PRO A 209 -9.50 8.62 6.91
N VAL A 210 -10.34 8.01 7.75
CA VAL A 210 -10.33 6.57 8.03
C VAL A 210 -10.65 5.77 6.78
N THR A 211 -11.75 6.12 6.10
CA THR A 211 -12.17 5.40 4.89
C THR A 211 -11.19 5.62 3.73
N LEU A 212 -10.50 6.77 3.66
CA LEU A 212 -9.38 6.98 2.74
C LEU A 212 -8.19 6.05 3.06
N ALA A 213 -7.79 5.94 4.33
CA ALA A 213 -6.69 5.08 4.74
C ALA A 213 -7.02 3.58 4.55
N MET A 214 -8.29 3.20 4.72
CA MET A 214 -8.82 1.84 4.54
C MET A 214 -9.27 1.52 3.10
N SER A 215 -8.71 2.18 2.09
CA SER A 215 -9.04 1.95 0.67
C SER A 215 -7.79 1.84 -0.20
N GLN A 216 -8.00 1.61 -1.50
CA GLN A 216 -6.93 1.70 -2.51
C GLN A 216 -6.21 3.05 -2.51
N SER A 217 -6.83 4.14 -2.04
CA SER A 217 -6.14 5.42 -1.88
C SER A 217 -5.02 5.33 -0.83
N GLY A 218 -5.33 4.74 0.33
CA GLY A 218 -4.35 4.44 1.38
C GLY A 218 -3.26 3.48 0.90
N LEU A 219 -3.63 2.38 0.23
CA LEU A 219 -2.66 1.47 -0.40
C LEU A 219 -1.80 2.19 -1.44
N ALA A 220 -2.38 3.10 -2.24
CA ALA A 220 -1.63 3.86 -3.23
C ALA A 220 -0.67 4.86 -2.57
N ALA A 221 -0.93 5.33 -1.34
CA ALA A 221 0.02 6.11 -0.56
C ALA A 221 1.19 5.23 -0.09
N LEU A 222 0.89 4.03 0.44
CA LEU A 222 1.89 3.03 0.82
C LEU A 222 2.79 2.63 -0.37
N GLU A 223 2.19 2.31 -1.52
CA GLU A 223 2.91 1.96 -2.75
C GLU A 223 3.76 3.11 -3.31
N ARG A 224 3.38 4.36 -3.09
CA ARG A 224 4.21 5.51 -3.49
C ARG A 224 5.39 5.73 -2.54
N ALA A 225 5.20 5.43 -1.25
CA ALA A 225 6.20 5.58 -0.21
C ALA A 225 7.24 4.44 -0.20
N SER A 226 6.84 3.30 -0.77
CA SER A 226 7.64 2.10 -0.94
C SER A 226 9.00 2.35 -1.59
N LEU A 227 10.05 1.82 -1.00
CA LEU A 227 11.38 1.71 -1.63
C LEU A 227 11.54 0.41 -2.43
N CYS A 228 10.59 -0.53 -2.31
CA CYS A 228 10.56 -1.73 -3.14
C CYS A 228 10.41 -1.36 -4.63
N ILE A 229 11.41 -1.70 -5.44
CA ILE A 229 11.45 -1.45 -6.90
C ILE A 229 10.87 -2.60 -7.74
N ALA A 230 10.44 -3.68 -7.07
CA ALA A 230 9.86 -4.84 -7.71
C ALA A 230 8.38 -4.62 -8.08
N ALA A 231 8.04 -4.89 -9.34
CA ALA A 231 6.67 -5.13 -9.78
C ALA A 231 6.50 -6.64 -9.98
N VAL A 232 5.43 -7.23 -9.45
CA VAL A 232 5.21 -8.69 -9.46
C VAL A 232 3.93 -9.06 -10.23
N SER A 233 3.91 -10.25 -10.82
CA SER A 233 2.80 -10.79 -11.62
C SER A 233 2.48 -12.24 -11.26
N GLY A 234 1.19 -12.59 -11.32
CA GLY A 234 0.67 -13.91 -10.92
C GLY A 234 0.46 -14.05 -9.41
N GLY A 235 0.01 -15.21 -8.96
CA GLY A 235 -0.25 -15.49 -7.54
C GLY A 235 -1.54 -14.88 -6.99
N SER A 236 -1.77 -15.05 -5.70
CA SER A 236 -2.89 -14.48 -4.95
C SER A 236 -2.51 -13.13 -4.33
N GLN A 237 -3.51 -12.26 -4.19
CA GLN A 237 -3.39 -11.00 -3.46
C GLN A 237 -4.39 -10.98 -2.33
N ARG A 238 -3.91 -10.57 -1.16
CA ARG A 238 -4.71 -10.37 0.03
C ARG A 238 -4.48 -8.95 0.52
N VAL A 239 -5.58 -8.27 0.83
CA VAL A 239 -5.56 -6.94 1.44
C VAL A 239 -6.32 -7.03 2.75
N ASP A 240 -5.64 -6.69 3.83
CA ASP A 240 -6.20 -6.65 5.18
C ASP A 240 -6.19 -5.21 5.69
N TYR A 241 -7.31 -4.78 6.26
CA TYR A 241 -7.42 -3.51 6.97
C TYR A 241 -7.88 -3.77 8.40
N THR A 242 -7.31 -3.05 9.36
CA THR A 242 -7.72 -3.10 10.77
C THR A 242 -8.01 -1.68 11.25
N LEU A 243 -9.09 -1.49 11.99
CA LEU A 243 -9.50 -0.25 12.62
C LEU A 243 -9.75 -0.48 14.10
N GLU A 244 -9.01 0.22 14.94
CA GLU A 244 -9.04 0.13 16.40
C GLU A 244 -9.01 1.52 17.03
N LEU A 245 -9.35 1.62 18.32
CA LEU A 245 -9.11 2.83 19.10
C LEU A 245 -7.62 2.92 19.44
N GLU A 246 -7.04 4.12 19.37
CA GLU A 246 -5.65 4.32 19.79
C GLU A 246 -5.56 4.29 21.33
N PRO A 247 -4.80 3.34 21.93
CA PRO A 247 -4.64 3.27 23.38
C PRO A 247 -4.03 4.57 23.93
N GLY A 248 -4.66 5.14 24.96
CA GLY A 248 -4.17 6.33 25.64
C GLY A 248 -4.45 7.66 24.93
N GLN A 249 -5.10 7.66 23.75
CA GLN A 249 -5.46 8.88 23.03
C GLN A 249 -6.98 8.94 22.76
N PRO A 250 -7.76 9.61 23.64
CA PRO A 250 -9.21 9.67 23.50
C PRO A 250 -9.66 10.23 22.14
N GLY A 251 -10.50 9.47 21.44
CA GLY A 251 -11.06 9.86 20.15
C GLY A 251 -10.12 9.70 18.96
N ALA A 252 -8.86 9.33 19.17
CA ALA A 252 -7.97 8.91 18.10
C ALA A 252 -8.23 7.45 17.73
N VAL A 253 -8.02 7.13 16.46
CA VAL A 253 -8.17 5.78 15.92
C VAL A 253 -6.90 5.34 15.22
N ARG A 254 -6.64 4.04 15.27
CA ARG A 254 -5.52 3.38 14.62
C ARG A 254 -6.04 2.60 13.41
N VAL A 255 -5.48 2.89 12.25
CA VAL A 255 -5.72 2.16 11.01
C VAL A 255 -4.46 1.40 10.63
N SER A 256 -4.54 0.08 10.55
CA SER A 256 -3.49 -0.74 9.94
C SER A 256 -3.94 -1.22 8.57
N LEU A 257 -3.06 -1.14 7.58
CA LEU A 257 -3.28 -1.62 6.23
C LEU A 257 -2.15 -2.55 5.83
N GLN A 258 -2.49 -3.66 5.18
CA GLN A 258 -1.54 -4.66 4.73
C GLN A 258 -1.91 -5.17 3.34
N LEU A 259 -0.94 -5.16 2.44
CA LEU A 259 -0.97 -5.83 1.16
C LEU A 259 -0.02 -7.02 1.20
N LEU A 260 -0.52 -8.21 0.87
CA LEU A 260 0.26 -9.43 0.74
C LEU A 260 0.03 -10.04 -0.64
N ARG A 261 1.11 -10.19 -1.42
CA ARG A 261 1.13 -10.95 -2.67
C ARG A 261 1.88 -12.25 -2.43
N GLN A 262 1.28 -13.39 -2.75
CA GLN A 262 1.87 -14.71 -2.56
C GLN A 262 1.81 -15.55 -3.83
N GLY A 263 2.86 -16.31 -4.10
CA GLY A 263 2.94 -17.22 -5.23
C GLY A 263 2.94 -16.52 -6.59
N PHE A 264 3.46 -15.30 -6.64
CA PHE A 264 3.73 -14.65 -7.92
C PHE A 264 4.83 -15.42 -8.67
N GLN A 265 4.70 -15.47 -9.99
CA GLN A 265 5.56 -16.30 -10.86
C GLN A 265 6.51 -15.46 -11.69
N GLU A 266 6.31 -14.15 -11.70
CA GLU A 266 7.13 -13.22 -12.45
C GLU A 266 7.35 -11.94 -11.66
N TYR A 267 8.51 -11.32 -11.86
CA TYR A 267 8.84 -10.02 -11.30
C TYR A 267 9.68 -9.19 -12.29
N LEU A 268 9.60 -7.86 -12.14
CA LEU A 268 10.34 -6.88 -12.92
C LEU A 268 10.92 -5.84 -11.96
N LEU A 269 12.22 -5.54 -12.08
CA LEU A 269 12.88 -4.54 -11.26
C LEU A 269 12.86 -3.19 -11.98
N SER A 270 12.56 -2.12 -11.24
CA SER A 270 12.54 -0.76 -11.76
C SER A 270 13.85 -0.06 -11.48
N GLY A 271 14.46 0.60 -12.47
CA GLY A 271 15.48 1.62 -12.20
C GLY A 271 16.93 1.14 -12.15
N THR A 272 17.34 0.17 -12.96
CA THR A 272 18.76 -0.02 -13.31
C THR A 272 19.10 0.91 -14.49
N PRO A 273 19.70 2.10 -14.24
CA PRO A 273 19.90 3.13 -15.27
C PRO A 273 20.93 2.77 -16.34
N ASP A 274 21.75 1.74 -16.10
CA ASP A 274 23.02 1.56 -16.82
C ASP A 274 23.10 0.36 -17.75
N GLU A 275 22.01 -0.38 -17.95
CA GLU A 275 22.09 -1.51 -18.86
C GLU A 275 20.84 -1.60 -19.71
N ASP A 276 21.03 -1.98 -20.98
CA ASP A 276 20.08 -2.71 -21.82
C ASP A 276 19.66 -4.05 -21.16
N ILE A 277 19.53 -4.09 -19.82
CA ILE A 277 18.96 -5.18 -19.06
C ILE A 277 17.60 -5.41 -19.67
N ASP A 278 17.47 -6.61 -20.20
CA ASP A 278 16.26 -7.21 -20.69
C ASP A 278 15.07 -6.80 -19.80
N ASP A 279 14.26 -5.85 -20.30
CA ASP A 279 13.02 -5.36 -19.70
C ASP A 279 11.97 -6.49 -19.58
N ALA A 280 12.35 -7.73 -19.89
CA ALA A 280 11.54 -8.92 -19.72
C ALA A 280 11.31 -9.26 -18.24
N PRO A 281 10.07 -9.66 -17.89
CA PRO A 281 9.78 -10.25 -16.60
C PRO A 281 10.69 -11.46 -16.33
N ARG A 282 11.29 -11.49 -15.14
CA ARG A 282 12.07 -12.61 -14.62
C ARG A 282 11.13 -13.58 -13.93
N ARG A 283 11.37 -14.89 -14.08
CA ARG A 283 10.55 -15.93 -13.44
C ARG A 283 10.86 -16.05 -11.94
N SER A 284 9.86 -16.45 -11.15
CA SER A 284 9.99 -16.79 -9.73
C SER A 284 9.22 -18.07 -9.40
N ASP A 285 9.56 -18.68 -8.28
CA ASP A 285 8.91 -19.87 -7.74
C ASP A 285 7.63 -19.48 -6.98
N ARG A 286 6.71 -20.45 -6.82
CA ARG A 286 5.42 -20.28 -6.13
C ARG A 286 5.54 -19.97 -4.63
N GLU A 287 6.71 -20.11 -4.05
CA GLU A 287 6.99 -19.74 -2.66
C GLU A 287 7.27 -18.25 -2.50
N SER A 288 7.45 -17.51 -3.60
CA SER A 288 7.77 -16.08 -3.55
C SER A 288 6.61 -15.26 -3.00
N TRP A 289 6.93 -14.26 -2.18
CA TRP A 289 5.92 -13.40 -1.59
C TRP A 289 6.45 -11.98 -1.35
N LEU A 290 5.52 -11.03 -1.28
CA LEU A 290 5.77 -9.62 -1.05
C LEU A 290 4.72 -9.11 -0.07
N LYS A 291 5.16 -8.42 0.98
CA LYS A 291 4.32 -7.79 1.99
C LYS A 291 4.66 -6.30 2.07
N LYS A 292 3.62 -5.47 2.11
CA LYS A 292 3.72 -4.07 2.48
C LYS A 292 2.68 -3.79 3.53
N ALA A 293 3.06 -3.17 4.64
CA ALA A 293 2.17 -2.86 5.73
C ALA A 293 2.49 -1.48 6.30
N ALA A 294 1.45 -0.82 6.81
CA ALA A 294 1.61 0.42 7.56
C ALA A 294 0.55 0.53 8.65
N THR A 295 0.88 1.27 9.70
CA THR A 295 -0.07 1.66 10.74
C THR A 295 -0.07 3.18 10.86
N VAL A 296 -1.27 3.74 10.81
CA VAL A 296 -1.56 5.17 10.80
C VAL A 296 -2.46 5.48 12.00
N VAL A 297 -2.08 6.46 12.80
CA VAL A 297 -2.93 7.01 13.85
C VAL A 297 -3.59 8.28 13.31
N LEU A 298 -4.90 8.38 13.47
CA LEU A 298 -5.70 9.53 13.06
C LEU A 298 -6.24 10.21 14.32
N GLY A 299 -5.72 11.40 14.60
CA GLY A 299 -6.08 12.18 15.78
C GLY A 299 -7.36 12.98 15.58
N PRO A 300 -8.12 13.31 16.65
CA PRO A 300 -9.38 14.05 16.56
C PRO A 300 -9.23 15.47 15.98
N GLY A 301 -8.03 16.05 15.99
CA GLY A 301 -7.70 17.32 15.33
C GLY A 301 -7.56 17.23 13.80
N GLY A 302 -7.63 16.02 13.24
CA GLY A 302 -7.30 15.74 11.85
C GLY A 302 -5.81 15.52 11.60
N ASP A 303 -5.03 15.33 12.67
CA ASP A 303 -3.64 14.89 12.59
C ASP A 303 -3.59 13.47 12.01
N VAL A 304 -2.61 13.24 11.17
CA VAL A 304 -2.26 11.91 10.64
C VAL A 304 -0.89 11.62 11.20
N ASP A 305 -0.63 10.41 11.69
CA ASP A 305 0.71 10.01 12.14
C ASP A 305 0.99 8.57 11.68
N VAL A 306 1.93 8.40 10.75
CA VAL A 306 2.43 7.06 10.36
C VAL A 306 3.40 6.57 11.42
N VAL A 307 2.95 5.61 12.24
CA VAL A 307 3.70 5.10 13.40
C VAL A 307 4.50 3.84 13.11
N HIS A 308 4.18 3.14 12.03
CA HIS A 308 4.88 1.93 11.60
C HIS A 308 4.73 1.76 10.09
N LEU A 309 5.80 1.33 9.44
CA LEU A 309 5.81 0.91 8.04
C LEU A 309 6.79 -0.24 7.89
N GLU A 310 6.34 -1.30 7.21
CA GLU A 310 7.09 -2.53 6.98
C GLU A 310 6.96 -2.91 5.51
N GLU A 311 8.10 -3.19 4.88
CA GLU A 311 8.15 -3.76 3.54
C GLU A 311 9.04 -4.99 3.56
N THR A 312 8.58 -6.08 2.97
CA THR A 312 9.37 -7.31 2.88
C THR A 312 9.09 -8.01 1.56
N VAL A 313 10.15 -8.54 0.97
CA VAL A 313 10.10 -9.28 -0.28
C VAL A 313 11.03 -10.49 -0.17
N ASP A 314 10.49 -11.63 -0.57
CA ASP A 314 11.17 -12.91 -0.57
C ASP A 314 10.90 -13.54 -1.93
N VAL A 315 11.94 -13.55 -2.78
CA VAL A 315 11.84 -14.10 -4.13
C VAL A 315 12.67 -15.35 -4.20
N CYS A 316 12.01 -16.45 -4.56
CA CYS A 316 12.66 -17.72 -4.85
C CYS A 316 12.76 -17.89 -6.37
N HIS A 317 13.90 -18.32 -6.87
CA HIS A 317 14.11 -18.66 -8.26
C HIS A 317 14.88 -19.98 -8.36
N GLN A 318 14.25 -21.00 -8.95
CA GLN A 318 14.84 -22.34 -9.09
C GLN A 318 15.26 -22.94 -7.72
N GLY A 319 14.44 -22.73 -6.69
CA GLY A 319 14.68 -23.19 -5.33
C GLY A 319 15.69 -22.36 -4.55
N ARG A 320 16.26 -21.30 -5.14
CA ARG A 320 17.21 -20.40 -4.47
C ARG A 320 16.53 -19.09 -4.10
N ARG A 321 16.62 -18.70 -2.81
CA ARG A 321 16.22 -17.38 -2.33
C ARG A 321 17.21 -16.33 -2.84
N LEU A 322 16.68 -15.28 -3.46
CA LEU A 322 17.44 -14.11 -3.89
C LEU A 322 17.61 -13.14 -2.71
N PRO A 323 18.71 -12.37 -2.65
CA PRO A 323 18.90 -11.36 -1.60
C PRO A 323 17.78 -10.32 -1.61
N SER A 324 17.13 -10.07 -0.47
CA SER A 324 16.05 -9.07 -0.39
C SER A 324 16.52 -7.66 -0.75
N SER A 325 17.79 -7.33 -0.47
CA SER A 325 18.41 -6.04 -0.83
C SER A 325 18.32 -5.72 -2.32
N ASP A 326 18.30 -6.73 -3.20
CA ASP A 326 18.26 -6.55 -4.65
C ASP A 326 16.92 -5.98 -5.15
N PHE A 327 15.92 -5.92 -4.27
CA PHE A 327 14.55 -5.50 -4.59
C PHE A 327 14.19 -4.13 -3.99
N PHE A 328 15.11 -3.51 -3.26
CA PHE A 328 14.93 -2.18 -2.68
C PHE A 328 15.92 -1.20 -3.31
N GLN A 329 15.46 0.04 -3.52
CA GLN A 329 16.37 1.15 -3.81
C GLN A 329 16.78 1.83 -2.50
N ASP A 330 18.00 2.35 -2.48
CA ASP A 330 18.42 3.23 -1.40
C ASP A 330 17.52 4.49 -1.38
N PRO A 331 17.24 5.05 -0.19
CA PRO A 331 16.66 6.38 -0.09
C PRO A 331 17.48 7.38 -0.92
N PRO A 332 16.84 8.34 -1.60
CA PRO A 332 17.57 9.39 -2.30
C PRO A 332 18.48 10.11 -1.30
N ALA A 333 19.77 10.24 -1.64
CA ALA A 333 20.69 11.04 -0.85
C ALA A 333 20.32 12.53 -0.98
N ALA A 334 20.35 13.26 0.14
CA ALA A 334 20.29 14.72 0.08
C ALA A 334 21.58 15.21 -0.57
N SER A 335 21.53 15.55 -1.85
CA SER A 335 22.75 16.01 -2.54
C SER A 335 23.11 17.41 -2.06
N ALA A 336 24.10 17.49 -1.16
CA ALA A 336 24.70 18.75 -0.73
C ALA A 336 25.23 19.58 -1.93
N ALA A 337 25.50 18.93 -3.07
CA ALA A 337 26.07 19.56 -4.27
C ALA A 337 25.04 20.26 -5.18
N VAL A 338 23.74 19.93 -5.10
CA VAL A 338 22.73 20.51 -6.01
C VAL A 338 22.45 21.98 -5.72
N ALA A 339 22.83 22.48 -4.54
CA ALA A 339 22.74 23.91 -4.22
C ALA A 339 23.73 24.79 -5.00
N ALA A 340 24.84 24.23 -5.51
CA ALA A 340 25.94 25.03 -6.08
C ALA A 340 26.03 25.01 -7.62
N SER A 341 25.43 24.02 -8.29
CA SER A 341 25.49 23.91 -9.76
C SER A 341 24.12 23.52 -10.29
N ARG A 342 23.49 24.38 -11.10
CA ARG A 342 22.31 24.01 -11.91
C ARG A 342 22.72 22.86 -12.84
N PRO A 343 22.34 21.60 -12.56
CA PRO A 343 22.58 20.53 -13.50
C PRO A 343 21.60 20.73 -14.66
N GLU A 344 22.01 20.50 -15.90
CA GLU A 344 21.02 20.25 -16.94
C GLU A 344 20.17 19.05 -16.50
N PRO A 345 18.83 19.14 -16.58
CA PRO A 345 17.95 18.08 -16.14
C PRO A 345 18.10 16.87 -17.08
N THR A 346 19.00 15.95 -16.77
CA THR A 346 18.90 14.59 -17.31
C THR A 346 17.66 13.94 -16.71
N PRO A 347 16.67 13.51 -17.51
CA PRO A 347 15.41 12.98 -17.01
C PRO A 347 15.62 11.61 -16.35
N ARG A 348 16.09 11.60 -15.10
CA ARG A 348 16.04 10.40 -14.25
C ARG A 348 14.59 10.13 -13.92
N CYS A 349 14.05 9.06 -14.50
CA CYS A 349 12.66 8.65 -14.33
C CYS A 349 12.42 8.14 -12.90
N LEU A 350 12.05 9.04 -11.98
CA LEU A 350 11.38 8.71 -10.71
C LEU A 350 10.00 8.03 -10.93
N SER A 351 9.61 7.80 -12.19
CA SER A 351 8.45 7.02 -12.60
C SER A 351 8.70 5.50 -12.67
N GLY A 352 9.92 5.02 -12.35
CA GLY A 352 10.36 3.63 -12.55
C GLY A 352 9.32 2.57 -12.17
N ALA A 353 8.91 2.53 -10.90
CA ALA A 353 7.94 1.54 -10.38
C ALA A 353 6.57 1.61 -11.07
N ARG A 354 6.04 2.82 -11.28
CA ARG A 354 4.76 3.03 -12.00
C ARG A 354 4.85 2.67 -13.47
N GLY A 355 6.02 2.90 -14.08
CA GLY A 355 6.35 2.48 -15.44
C GLY A 355 6.34 0.96 -15.55
N CYS A 356 7.05 0.27 -14.65
CA CYS A 356 7.15 -1.19 -14.62
C CYS A 356 5.80 -1.87 -14.43
N ALA A 357 4.97 -1.45 -13.47
CA ALA A 357 3.64 -2.04 -13.28
C ALA A 357 2.77 -1.88 -14.54
N ARG A 358 2.77 -0.70 -15.18
CA ARG A 358 2.02 -0.48 -16.44
C ARG A 358 2.58 -1.29 -17.61
N ARG A 359 3.90 -1.44 -17.71
CA ARG A 359 4.55 -2.27 -18.73
C ARG A 359 4.18 -3.74 -18.55
N LEU A 360 4.28 -4.25 -17.33
CA LEU A 360 3.90 -5.61 -16.97
C LEU A 360 2.42 -5.88 -17.30
N CYS A 361 1.51 -5.00 -16.87
CA CYS A 361 0.08 -5.13 -17.19
C CYS A 361 -0.21 -5.08 -18.70
N ARG A 362 0.44 -4.19 -19.46
CA ARG A 362 0.26 -4.11 -20.92
C ARG A 362 0.73 -5.37 -21.62
N ARG A 363 1.83 -5.95 -21.16
CA ARG A 363 2.38 -7.18 -21.71
C ARG A 363 1.50 -8.37 -21.39
N LEU A 364 1.09 -8.55 -20.13
CA LEU A 364 0.15 -9.60 -19.75
C LEU A 364 -1.15 -9.50 -20.56
N ALA A 365 -1.69 -8.29 -20.73
CA ALA A 365 -2.86 -8.06 -21.56
C ALA A 365 -2.63 -8.36 -23.06
N ALA A 366 -1.39 -8.27 -23.55
CA ALA A 366 -1.03 -8.66 -24.92
C ALA A 366 -0.86 -10.19 -25.05
N GLU A 367 -0.29 -10.84 -24.04
CA GLU A 367 -0.11 -12.30 -23.98
C GLU A 367 -1.46 -13.02 -23.85
N THR A 368 -2.39 -12.52 -23.02
CA THR A 368 -3.75 -13.07 -22.93
C THR A 368 -4.49 -13.02 -24.27
N ARG A 369 -4.36 -11.91 -25.02
CA ARG A 369 -4.93 -11.80 -26.36
C ARG A 369 -4.32 -12.79 -27.35
N HIS A 370 -3.05 -13.13 -27.20
CA HIS A 370 -2.39 -14.11 -28.06
C HIS A 370 -2.74 -15.56 -27.71
N THR A 371 -2.99 -15.89 -26.45
CA THR A 371 -3.51 -17.20 -26.04
C THR A 371 -4.96 -17.39 -26.48
N ASP A 372 -5.82 -16.37 -26.32
CA ASP A 372 -7.22 -16.44 -26.79
C ASP A 372 -7.32 -16.58 -28.33
N LEU A 373 -6.39 -15.96 -29.07
CA LEU A 373 -6.30 -16.10 -30.53
C LEU A 373 -5.69 -17.42 -31.00
N ARG A 374 -4.94 -18.14 -30.14
CA ARG A 374 -4.41 -19.48 -30.45
C ARG A 374 -5.40 -20.59 -30.08
N GLU A 375 -6.20 -20.41 -29.05
CA GLU A 375 -7.25 -21.37 -28.65
C GLU A 375 -8.54 -21.23 -29.48
N SER A 376 -8.79 -20.07 -30.09
CA SER A 376 -9.85 -19.90 -31.11
C SER A 376 -9.48 -20.46 -32.50
N GLY A 377 -8.29 -21.05 -32.65
CA GLY A 377 -7.79 -21.72 -33.85
C GLY A 377 -8.20 -23.21 -33.97
N ILE A 378 -9.27 -23.64 -33.30
CA ILE A 378 -9.84 -24.99 -33.46
C ILE A 378 -11.23 -24.89 -34.11
N ALA A 379 -11.31 -25.47 -35.32
CA ALA A 379 -12.49 -25.81 -36.13
C ALA A 379 -13.19 -24.69 -36.94
N ARG A 380 -12.59 -24.35 -38.10
CA ARG A 380 -13.34 -24.39 -39.36
C ARG A 380 -12.82 -25.54 -40.20
N VAL A 381 -13.45 -26.70 -40.04
CA VAL A 381 -13.42 -27.77 -41.04
C VAL A 381 -14.73 -27.66 -41.82
N ALA A 382 -14.60 -27.72 -43.15
CA ALA A 382 -15.70 -27.71 -44.11
C ALA A 382 -16.65 -28.90 -43.93
#